data_AF-A0A7C3QJM8-F1
#
_entry.id   AF-A0A7C3QJM8-F1
#
_cell.length_a   1.000
_cell.length_b   1.000
_cell.length_c   1.000
_cell.angle_alpha   90.00
_cell.angle_beta   90.00
_cell.angle_gamma   90.00
#
_symmetry.space_group_name_H-M   'P 1'
#
loop_
_entity.id
_entity.type
_entity.pdbx_description
1 polymer ?
#
loop_
_entity_poly.entity_id
_entity_poly.type
_entity_poly.pdbx_seq_one_letter_code
_entity_poly.pdbx_strand_id
1 'polypeptide(L)'
;MHGIGLWLWISSAAVGGGPARASELWSLAPLARPRVPEIAHPDRAINAADAFVLARLEAEGMEMAPEADRRTFIRRLAFDLTGLPPSMEEVAAFAEDTSPLAYERLADRLLASPRFGER
;
A
#
# COMPACT_ATOMS: atom_id res chain seq x y z
N MET A 1 -49.87 1.38 47.16
CA MET A 1 -50.56 2.23 46.18
C MET A 1 -49.54 2.70 45.16
N HIS A 2 -49.66 2.18 43.92
CA HIS A 2 -49.10 2.66 42.64
C HIS A 2 -47.57 2.82 42.53
N GLY A 3 -46.86 2.24 41.55
CA GLY A 3 -47.26 1.49 40.37
C GLY A 3 -46.01 1.32 39.51
N ILE A 4 -45.70 0.07 39.18
CA ILE A 4 -44.66 -0.34 38.22
C ILE A 4 -45.07 0.18 36.83
N GLY A 5 -44.15 0.83 36.12
CA GLY A 5 -44.36 1.35 34.77
C GLY A 5 -43.21 0.95 33.85
N LEU A 6 -43.23 -0.31 33.39
CA LEU A 6 -42.43 -0.79 32.27
C LEU A 6 -43.31 -0.76 31.01
N TRP A 7 -43.10 0.19 30.09
CA TRP A 7 -43.54 0.07 28.69
C TRP A 7 -42.59 0.83 27.75
N LEU A 8 -41.76 0.05 27.05
CA LEU A 8 -41.45 0.14 25.62
C LEU A 8 -41.43 1.52 24.94
N TRP A 9 -40.23 2.01 24.63
CA TRP A 9 -39.96 2.68 23.36
C TRP A 9 -38.65 2.15 22.77
N ILE A 10 -38.70 0.96 22.16
CA ILE A 10 -37.78 0.64 21.06
C ILE A 10 -38.41 1.32 19.85
N SER A 11 -38.02 2.56 19.57
CA SER A 11 -38.24 3.11 18.23
C SER A 11 -37.31 2.37 17.28
N SER A 12 -37.89 1.40 16.59
CA SER A 12 -37.43 0.93 15.29
C SER A 12 -37.19 2.14 14.39
N ALA A 13 -35.94 2.55 14.23
CA ALA A 13 -35.52 3.21 13.01
C ALA A 13 -35.15 2.08 12.05
N ALA A 14 -35.98 1.91 11.03
CA ALA A 14 -35.73 0.99 9.94
C ALA A 14 -34.27 1.09 9.49
N VAL A 15 -33.58 -0.04 9.41
CA VAL A 15 -32.38 -0.17 8.58
C VAL A 15 -32.85 -0.03 7.13
N GLY A 16 -33.01 1.23 6.71
CA GLY A 16 -33.17 1.62 5.32
C GLY A 16 -31.80 1.60 4.65
N GLY A 17 -31.26 0.40 4.43
CA GLY A 17 -30.02 0.21 3.67
C GLY A 17 -30.27 0.37 2.17
N GLY A 18 -30.48 1.61 1.72
CA GLY A 18 -30.31 1.92 0.30
C GLY A 18 -28.85 1.72 -0.12
N PRO A 19 -28.55 1.51 -1.42
CA PRO A 19 -27.16 1.42 -1.86
C PRO A 19 -26.40 2.68 -1.43
N ALA A 20 -25.16 2.49 -0.95
CA ALA A 20 -24.28 3.59 -0.61
C ALA A 20 -24.23 4.58 -1.77
N ARG A 21 -24.37 5.87 -1.48
CA ARG A 21 -24.26 6.90 -2.54
C ARG A 21 -22.84 6.83 -3.11
N ALA A 22 -22.68 7.14 -4.40
CA ALA A 22 -21.36 7.09 -5.03
C ALA A 22 -20.31 7.89 -4.24
N SER A 23 -20.67 9.05 -3.68
CA SER A 23 -19.78 9.87 -2.84
C SER A 23 -19.34 9.22 -1.52
N GLU A 24 -20.03 8.19 -1.04
CA GLU A 24 -19.69 7.44 0.18
C GLU A 24 -18.70 6.30 -0.11
N LEU A 25 -18.54 5.90 -1.37
CA LEU A 25 -17.54 4.94 -1.79
C LEU A 25 -16.20 5.67 -1.97
N TRP A 26 -15.16 5.23 -1.25
CA TRP A 26 -13.83 5.86 -1.27
C TRP A 26 -13.27 6.04 -2.68
N SER A 27 -13.54 5.09 -3.60
CA SER A 27 -13.06 5.09 -4.97
C SER A 27 -13.83 6.04 -5.91
N LEU A 28 -15.00 6.50 -5.49
CA LEU A 28 -15.87 7.42 -6.25
C LEU A 28 -16.02 8.79 -5.56
N ALA A 29 -15.34 8.98 -4.42
CA ALA A 29 -15.24 10.27 -3.77
C ALA A 29 -14.41 11.24 -4.64
N PRO A 30 -14.76 12.54 -4.70
CA PRO A 30 -13.99 13.53 -5.44
C PRO A 30 -12.53 13.58 -4.98
N LEU A 31 -11.58 13.65 -5.93
CA LEU A 31 -10.16 13.78 -5.62
C LEU A 31 -9.84 15.17 -5.06
N ALA A 32 -9.29 15.22 -3.86
CA ALA A 32 -8.70 16.42 -3.28
C ALA A 32 -7.18 16.44 -3.52
N ARG A 33 -6.58 17.64 -3.64
CA ARG A 33 -5.13 17.83 -3.67
C ARG A 33 -4.67 18.37 -2.30
N PRO A 34 -4.30 17.50 -1.35
CA PRO A 34 -3.83 17.95 -0.03
C PRO A 34 -2.49 18.69 -0.16
N ARG A 35 -2.22 19.60 0.77
CA ARG A 35 -0.91 20.23 0.91
C ARG A 35 0.10 19.17 1.35
N VAL A 36 1.26 19.11 0.69
CA VAL A 36 2.37 18.23 1.06
C VAL A 36 2.94 18.70 2.41
N PRO A 37 3.12 17.82 3.42
CA PRO A 37 3.72 18.18 4.70
C PRO A 37 5.17 18.65 4.56
N GLU A 38 5.57 19.54 5.44
CA GLU A 38 6.99 19.84 5.66
C GLU A 38 7.57 18.74 6.55
N ILE A 39 8.74 18.22 6.16
CA ILE A 39 9.44 17.12 6.84
C ILE A 39 10.88 17.53 7.14
N ALA A 40 11.47 16.96 8.19
CA ALA A 40 12.82 17.33 8.63
C ALA A 40 13.91 16.94 7.61
N HIS A 41 13.70 15.82 6.91
CA HIS A 41 14.68 15.24 5.98
C HIS A 41 14.08 15.08 4.58
N PRO A 42 13.94 16.17 3.79
CA PRO A 42 13.31 16.13 2.47
C PRO A 42 14.09 15.30 1.44
N ASP A 43 15.39 15.09 1.65
CA ASP A 43 16.27 14.23 0.84
C ASP A 43 15.89 12.74 0.90
N ARG A 44 15.19 12.32 1.97
CA ARG A 44 14.71 10.95 2.13
C ARG A 44 13.40 10.68 1.36
N ALA A 45 12.72 11.71 0.87
CA ALA A 45 11.50 11.57 0.07
C ALA A 45 11.87 11.45 -1.42
N ILE A 46 11.49 10.34 -2.06
CA ILE A 46 11.70 10.14 -3.50
C ILE A 46 10.62 10.90 -4.28
N ASN A 47 9.41 10.96 -3.73
CA ASN A 47 8.29 11.69 -4.31
C ASN A 47 7.42 12.38 -3.22
N ALA A 48 6.42 13.16 -3.65
CA ALA A 48 5.58 13.93 -2.74
C ALA A 48 4.70 13.08 -1.80
N ALA A 49 4.39 11.83 -2.14
CA ALA A 49 3.64 10.92 -1.28
C ALA A 49 4.49 10.45 -0.09
N ASP A 50 5.79 10.27 -0.29
CA ASP A 50 6.72 9.82 0.77
C ASP A 50 6.77 10.83 1.92
N ALA A 51 6.59 12.12 1.63
CA ALA A 51 6.51 13.16 2.65
C ALA A 51 5.37 12.95 3.66
N PHE A 52 4.24 12.36 3.24
CA PHE A 52 3.15 12.05 4.16
C PHE A 52 3.50 10.88 5.08
N VAL A 53 4.21 9.87 4.57
CA VAL A 53 4.68 8.73 5.36
C VAL A 53 5.76 9.18 6.34
N LEU A 54 6.74 9.94 5.85
CA LEU A 54 7.84 10.49 6.66
C LEU A 54 7.32 11.41 7.76
N ALA A 55 6.37 12.31 7.47
CA ALA A 55 5.76 13.15 8.49
C ALA A 55 5.12 12.32 9.62
N ARG A 56 4.50 11.18 9.28
CA ARG A 56 3.92 10.28 10.29
C ARG A 56 5.00 9.57 11.09
N LEU A 57 6.04 9.04 10.43
CA LEU A 57 7.16 8.37 11.09
C LEU A 57 7.91 9.32 12.03
N GLU A 58 8.20 10.55 11.59
CA GLU A 58 8.84 11.60 12.40
C GLU A 58 8.01 11.94 13.65
N ALA A 59 6.70 12.09 13.50
CA ALA A 59 5.79 12.34 14.62
C ALA A 59 5.75 11.17 15.63
N GLU A 60 6.04 9.95 15.19
CA GLU A 60 6.11 8.75 16.02
C GLU A 60 7.54 8.45 16.53
N GLY A 61 8.55 9.25 16.14
CA GLY A 61 9.95 8.99 16.48
C GLY A 61 10.52 7.74 15.79
N MET A 62 9.97 7.35 14.64
CA MET A 62 10.39 6.21 13.83
C MET A 62 11.15 6.68 12.58
N GLU A 63 11.91 5.77 11.99
CA GLU A 63 12.59 5.97 10.71
C GLU A 63 12.10 4.97 9.67
N MET A 64 12.33 5.27 8.39
CA MET A 64 12.09 4.31 7.32
C MET A 64 12.98 3.07 7.50
N ALA A 65 12.45 1.91 7.14
CA ALA A 65 13.24 0.70 7.07
C ALA A 65 14.35 0.86 6.02
N PRO A 66 15.53 0.25 6.22
CA PRO A 66 16.57 0.23 5.21
C PRO A 66 16.08 -0.49 3.95
N GLU A 67 16.66 -0.12 2.81
CA GLU A 67 16.40 -0.81 1.55
C GLU A 67 16.76 -2.31 1.69
N ALA A 68 15.95 -3.16 1.07
CA ALA A 68 16.23 -4.59 1.05
C ALA A 68 17.53 -4.88 0.28
N ASP A 69 18.30 -5.86 0.73
CA ASP A 69 19.42 -6.35 -0.06
C ASP A 69 18.92 -6.97 -1.39
N ARG A 70 19.79 -6.99 -2.40
CA ARG A 70 19.42 -7.40 -3.76
C ARG A 70 18.81 -8.80 -3.85
N ARG A 71 19.29 -9.75 -3.03
CA ARG A 71 18.76 -11.12 -3.03
C ARG A 71 17.38 -11.17 -2.41
N THR A 72 17.17 -10.43 -1.32
CA THR A 72 15.84 -10.28 -0.72
C THR A 72 14.87 -9.58 -1.67
N PHE A 73 15.32 -8.55 -2.39
CA PHE A 73 14.49 -7.79 -3.33
C PHE A 73 13.95 -8.67 -4.46
N ILE A 74 14.82 -9.35 -5.22
CA ILE A 74 14.38 -10.18 -6.36
C ILE A 74 13.44 -11.30 -5.91
N ARG A 75 13.69 -11.92 -4.75
CA ARG A 75 12.82 -12.96 -4.22
C ARG A 75 11.42 -12.44 -3.96
N ARG A 76 11.30 -11.28 -3.29
CA ARG A 76 9.99 -10.67 -2.99
C ARG A 76 9.28 -10.30 -4.28
N LEU A 77 9.95 -9.57 -5.17
CA LEU A 77 9.36 -9.09 -6.41
C LEU A 77 8.89 -10.24 -7.31
N ALA A 78 9.67 -11.31 -7.44
CA ALA A 78 9.27 -12.48 -8.21
C ALA A 78 8.02 -13.15 -7.65
N PHE A 79 7.92 -13.31 -6.32
CA PHE A 79 6.72 -13.84 -5.69
C PHE A 79 5.51 -12.91 -5.88
N ASP A 80 5.69 -11.61 -5.70
CA ASP A 80 4.60 -10.64 -5.81
C ASP A 80 4.02 -10.58 -7.23
N LEU A 81 4.88 -10.68 -8.25
CA LEU A 81 4.46 -10.57 -9.64
C LEU A 81 4.05 -11.91 -10.27
N THR A 82 4.76 -12.99 -9.95
CA THR A 82 4.58 -14.29 -10.64
C THR A 82 4.09 -15.41 -9.73
N GLY A 83 4.03 -15.21 -8.42
CA GLY A 83 3.68 -16.25 -7.44
C GLY A 83 4.75 -17.35 -7.26
N LEU A 84 5.89 -17.24 -7.96
CA LEU A 84 6.95 -18.24 -7.99
C LEU A 84 8.28 -17.66 -7.51
N PRO A 85 9.15 -18.49 -6.90
CA PRO A 85 10.50 -18.06 -6.56
C PRO A 85 11.33 -17.83 -7.84
N PRO A 86 12.31 -16.91 -7.82
CA PRO A 86 13.26 -16.76 -8.91
C PRO A 86 14.21 -17.97 -8.97
N SER A 87 14.79 -18.23 -10.15
CA SER A 87 15.85 -19.23 -10.29
C SER A 87 17.16 -18.74 -9.63
N MET A 88 18.06 -19.67 -9.31
CA MET A 88 19.38 -19.32 -8.77
C MET A 88 20.19 -18.44 -9.73
N GLU A 89 20.05 -18.67 -11.04
CA GLU A 89 20.72 -17.91 -12.09
C GLU A 89 20.15 -16.48 -12.15
N GLU A 90 18.83 -16.31 -12.03
CA GLU A 90 18.20 -14.99 -11.99
C GLU A 90 18.63 -14.18 -10.76
N VAL A 91 18.74 -14.84 -9.60
CA VAL A 91 19.23 -14.22 -8.37
C VAL A 91 20.68 -13.77 -8.53
N ALA A 92 21.56 -14.62 -9.07
CA ALA A 92 22.96 -14.28 -9.29
C ALA A 92 23.10 -13.11 -10.27
N ALA A 93 22.43 -13.19 -11.43
CA ALA A 93 22.45 -12.16 -12.44
C ALA A 93 21.96 -10.80 -11.91
N PHE A 94 20.85 -10.78 -11.15
CA PHE A 94 20.38 -9.53 -10.56
C PHE A 94 21.26 -9.04 -9.42
N ALA A 95 21.84 -9.91 -8.60
CA ALA A 95 22.69 -9.50 -7.49
C ALA A 95 23.98 -8.81 -7.98
N GLU A 96 24.46 -9.17 -9.17
CA GLU A 96 25.69 -8.62 -9.77
C GLU A 96 25.44 -7.43 -10.70
N ASP A 97 24.19 -7.15 -11.10
CA ASP A 97 23.86 -6.09 -12.06
C ASP A 97 23.99 -4.68 -11.45
N THR A 98 25.16 -4.04 -11.54
CA THR A 98 25.37 -2.67 -11.02
C THR A 98 24.81 -1.57 -11.93
N SER A 99 24.02 -1.90 -12.95
CA SER A 99 23.38 -0.91 -13.83
C SER A 99 22.44 -0.01 -13.02
N PRO A 100 22.37 1.31 -13.33
CA PRO A 100 21.36 2.19 -12.76
C PRO A 100 19.92 1.78 -13.16
N LEU A 101 19.76 0.88 -14.14
CA LEU A 101 18.46 0.37 -14.61
C LEU A 101 18.17 -1.08 -14.17
N ALA A 102 18.94 -1.62 -13.21
CA ALA A 102 18.83 -3.03 -12.83
C ALA A 102 17.43 -3.40 -12.30
N TYR A 103 16.82 -2.49 -11.54
CA TYR A 103 15.50 -2.68 -10.94
C TYR A 103 14.39 -2.63 -12.00
N GLU A 104 14.42 -1.64 -12.88
CA GLU A 104 13.46 -1.47 -13.98
C GLU A 104 13.51 -2.66 -14.93
N ARG A 105 14.71 -3.10 -15.33
CA ARG A 105 14.88 -4.26 -16.21
C ARG A 105 14.39 -5.56 -15.57
N LEU A 106 14.59 -5.73 -14.26
CA LEU A 106 14.06 -6.87 -13.53
C LEU A 106 12.52 -6.83 -13.54
N ALA A 107 11.92 -5.69 -13.23
CA ALA A 107 10.47 -5.52 -13.23
C ALA A 107 9.87 -5.79 -14.62
N ASP A 108 10.43 -5.19 -15.68
CA ASP A 108 10.00 -5.38 -17.06
C ASP A 108 10.05 -6.85 -17.47
N ARG A 109 11.15 -7.55 -17.12
CA ARG A 109 11.29 -8.98 -17.42
C ARG A 109 10.24 -9.83 -16.70
N LEU A 110 9.98 -9.54 -15.42
CA LEU A 110 9.00 -10.28 -14.64
C LEU A 110 7.57 -10.01 -15.13
N LEU A 111 7.23 -8.77 -15.48
CA LEU A 111 5.93 -8.39 -16.03
C LEU A 111 5.69 -8.98 -17.43
N ALA A 112 6.75 -9.12 -18.23
CA ALA A 112 6.67 -9.71 -19.57
C ALA A 112 6.70 -11.25 -19.58
N SER A 113 6.98 -11.89 -18.43
CA SER A 113 7.02 -13.35 -18.32
C SER A 113 5.63 -13.95 -18.52
N PRO A 114 5.49 -15.10 -19.21
CA PRO A 114 4.22 -15.83 -19.31
C PRO A 114 3.57 -16.12 -17.94
N ARG A 115 4.40 -16.30 -16.91
CA ARG A 115 3.99 -16.57 -15.52
C ARG A 115 3.28 -15.39 -14.85
N PHE A 116 3.43 -14.17 -15.38
CA PHE A 116 2.78 -13.00 -14.82
C PHE A 116 1.28 -13.06 -15.09
N GLY A 117 0.48 -13.01 -14.03
CA GLY A 117 -0.98 -13.05 -14.17
C GLY A 117 -1.54 -14.43 -14.52
N GLU A 118 -0.75 -15.51 -14.48
CA GLU A 118 -1.28 -16.87 -14.55
C GLU A 118 -2.19 -17.12 -13.34
N ARG A 119 -3.47 -17.37 -13.63
CA ARG A 119 -4.53 -17.72 -12.67
C ARG A 119 -5.50 -18.71 -13.30
#